data_AF-A0A8H8MJ86-F1
#
_entry.id   AF-A0A8H8MJ86-F1
#
_cell.length_a   1.000
_cell.length_b   1.000
_cell.length_c   1.000
_cell.angle_alpha   90.00
_cell.angle_beta   90.00
_cell.angle_gamma   90.00
#
_symmetry.space_group_name_H-M   'P 1'
#
loop_
_entity.id
_entity.type
_entity.pdbx_description
1 polymer ?
#
loop_
_entity_poly.entity_id
_entity_poly.type
_entity_poly.pdbx_seq_one_letter_code
_entity_poly.pdbx_strand_id
1 'polypeptide(L)'
;MAKRARISASDRKPSPSINPELSPCLKEPTHTPSSPSSALSTTFKVVVGTYEKLLYGLEASAKLEDGISGQLAVTLTPIFIFPAHVACVRAVAASPQGGKWLATGSTDEIIKVWDLRRRKEIGGLVQHQGSITHLSFPSRSHLLSASEDGTLGLFSSRDWVLLRTLKGHKGKVNDVAMHPSGKLALSVLQAPSLAKGETVRWSVSGTTFAVQSGSTLDIFQTDMKLVDSIIHPSRIHSIKYWQCPGESKLDILLVAAEDTYVTAYLVGNGQSQSRAIARFGGHTNRVKALDTLHVTFNGRPACTKTLMSTASSDGHIRVYDLGAISVSLETHEQVPILLSIASYDTKGSRLVCLTMADRGRDRRSEPIEVRMSKTLSYILRHGAAKEGLAIRSDGYVRVADLLARPKLKDLDLPGLVKIVQADQKQRYRLGTQLSFPDGPIIATQGLDFPDQAILWVRANQGHTLKVDELELKPVTDPSELPCVVHGTTFAAWESISL
;
A
#
# COMPACT_ATOMS: atom_id res chain seq x y z
N MET A 1 -17.87 72.08 -11.08
CA MET A 1 -19.27 71.72 -10.80
C MET A 1 -19.32 70.69 -9.68
N ALA A 2 -19.74 71.15 -8.49
CA ALA A 2 -20.08 70.39 -7.28
C ALA A 2 -21.52 69.83 -7.41
N LYS A 3 -22.12 68.95 -6.58
CA LYS A 3 -21.79 68.05 -5.46
C LYS A 3 -23.11 67.31 -5.14
N ARG A 4 -23.00 66.06 -4.67
CA ARG A 4 -23.75 65.36 -3.59
C ARG A 4 -25.31 65.44 -3.45
N ALA A 5 -25.87 64.23 -3.34
CA ALA A 5 -26.64 63.65 -2.20
C ALA A 5 -28.18 63.85 -2.01
N ARG A 6 -28.83 62.70 -1.76
CA ARG A 6 -30.00 62.34 -0.89
C ARG A 6 -31.18 63.31 -0.74
N ILE A 7 -32.40 62.79 -0.98
CA ILE A 7 -33.61 63.07 -0.18
C ILE A 7 -34.48 61.78 -0.06
N SER A 8 -35.13 61.66 1.10
CA SER A 8 -35.94 60.57 1.66
C SER A 8 -37.41 60.98 1.88
N ALA A 9 -38.21 60.07 2.46
CA ALA A 9 -39.56 60.18 3.08
C ALA A 9 -40.73 59.82 2.14
N SER A 10 -41.73 58.96 2.42
CA SER A 10 -42.39 58.27 3.56
C SER A 10 -43.90 58.58 3.51
N ASP A 11 -44.71 57.76 4.20
CA ASP A 11 -46.17 57.85 4.46
C ASP A 11 -47.09 57.22 3.39
N ARG A 12 -48.11 56.38 3.68
CA ARG A 12 -48.96 56.16 4.87
C ARG A 12 -49.72 54.82 4.78
N LYS A 13 -50.07 54.26 5.95
CA LYS A 13 -51.09 53.21 6.22
C LYS A 13 -52.52 53.78 6.08
N PRO A 14 -53.59 52.96 5.85
CA PRO A 14 -54.32 52.33 6.98
C PRO A 14 -54.98 50.95 6.71
N SER A 15 -55.21 50.20 7.79
CA SER A 15 -56.19 49.08 7.97
C SER A 15 -57.56 49.64 8.46
N PRO A 16 -58.68 48.90 8.72
CA PRO A 16 -58.84 47.44 8.94
C PRO A 16 -60.18 46.78 8.47
N SER A 17 -60.44 45.55 8.98
CA SER A 17 -61.73 44.82 9.17
C SER A 17 -62.05 43.76 8.07
N ILE A 18 -62.51 42.53 8.30
CA ILE A 18 -63.31 41.87 9.36
C ILE A 18 -62.98 40.35 9.43
N ASN A 19 -62.95 39.75 10.64
CA ASN A 19 -62.99 38.28 10.89
C ASN A 19 -64.43 37.74 10.79
N PRO A 20 -64.62 36.45 10.45
CA PRO A 20 -65.00 35.55 11.55
C PRO A 20 -64.35 34.15 11.50
N GLU A 21 -64.17 33.61 12.69
CA GLU A 21 -63.78 32.23 13.00
C GLU A 21 -64.83 31.21 12.56
N LEU A 22 -64.38 29.99 12.18
CA LEU A 22 -64.82 28.71 12.76
C LEU A 22 -63.92 27.55 12.23
N SER A 23 -63.44 26.76 13.19
CA SER A 23 -62.53 25.58 13.28
C SER A 23 -62.83 24.33 12.41
N PRO A 24 -62.09 23.17 12.49
CA PRO A 24 -60.72 22.89 12.99
C PRO A 24 -59.82 21.99 12.06
N CYS A 25 -58.51 22.15 12.23
CA CYS A 25 -57.44 21.12 12.28
C CYS A 25 -57.53 19.82 11.43
N LEU A 26 -56.78 19.77 10.32
CA LEU A 26 -56.13 18.57 9.80
C LEU A 26 -54.66 18.93 9.48
N LYS A 27 -53.72 18.27 10.15
CA LYS A 27 -52.28 18.45 9.96
C LYS A 27 -51.87 17.92 8.59
N GLU A 28 -51.30 18.78 7.75
CA GLU A 28 -50.53 18.36 6.57
C GLU A 28 -49.24 17.64 7.01
N PRO A 29 -48.81 16.59 6.30
CA PRO A 29 -47.58 15.89 6.62
C PRO A 29 -46.39 16.80 6.31
N THR A 30 -45.66 17.15 7.35
CA THR A 30 -44.35 17.78 7.24
C THR A 30 -43.43 16.83 6.48
N HIS A 31 -42.95 17.29 5.32
CA HIS A 31 -41.82 16.68 4.63
C HIS A 31 -40.63 16.65 5.59
N THR A 32 -40.35 15.47 6.13
CA THR A 32 -39.07 15.18 6.76
C THR A 32 -38.00 15.22 5.66
N PRO A 33 -36.89 15.94 5.84
CA PRO A 33 -35.78 15.85 4.90
C PRO A 33 -35.27 14.41 4.96
N SER A 34 -35.37 13.71 3.84
CA SER A 34 -34.79 12.40 3.64
C SER A 34 -33.34 12.40 4.15
N SER A 35 -33.06 11.51 5.10
CA SER A 35 -31.69 11.21 5.55
C SER A 35 -30.77 11.07 4.33
N PRO A 36 -29.59 11.72 4.29
CA PRO A 36 -28.69 11.51 3.17
C PRO A 36 -28.32 10.03 3.15
N SER A 37 -28.53 9.37 2.01
CA SER A 37 -27.95 8.06 1.75
C SER A 37 -26.47 8.14 2.12
N SER A 38 -26.00 7.23 2.98
CA SER A 38 -24.65 7.30 3.51
C SER A 38 -23.65 6.97 2.39
N ALA A 39 -23.25 7.97 1.61
CA ALA A 39 -22.26 7.82 0.55
C ALA A 39 -20.99 7.21 1.14
N LEU A 40 -20.57 6.06 0.61
CA LEU A 40 -19.36 5.40 1.06
C LEU A 40 -18.17 6.18 0.49
N SER A 41 -17.23 6.57 1.34
CA SER A 41 -16.07 7.35 0.90
C SER A 41 -14.77 6.82 1.48
N THR A 42 -13.69 7.11 0.79
CA THR A 42 -12.35 6.68 1.19
C THR A 42 -11.32 7.60 0.54
N THR A 43 -10.13 7.67 1.12
CA THR A 43 -9.04 8.49 0.58
C THR A 43 -7.76 7.69 0.43
N PHE A 44 -7.00 7.98 -0.61
CA PHE A 44 -5.68 7.43 -0.86
C PHE A 44 -4.76 8.52 -1.39
N LYS A 45 -3.46 8.25 -1.44
CA LYS A 45 -2.46 9.18 -1.93
C LYS A 45 -1.92 8.71 -3.27
N VAL A 46 -1.69 9.66 -4.17
CA VAL A 46 -0.96 9.46 -5.42
C VAL A 46 0.27 10.34 -5.36
N VAL A 47 1.45 9.74 -5.51
CA VAL A 47 2.72 10.47 -5.51
C VAL A 47 3.40 10.29 -6.85
N VAL A 48 3.83 11.39 -7.44
CA VAL A 48 4.38 11.42 -8.81
C VAL A 48 5.68 12.21 -8.82
N GLY A 49 6.71 11.62 -9.43
CA GLY A 49 8.00 12.26 -9.67
C GLY A 49 8.09 12.77 -11.11
N THR A 50 8.80 13.89 -11.29
CA THR A 50 8.94 14.53 -12.59
C THR A 50 10.39 14.62 -13.07
N TYR A 51 10.53 14.85 -14.37
CA TYR A 51 11.82 15.16 -14.97
C TYR A 51 12.39 16.47 -14.44
N GLU A 52 11.52 17.44 -14.18
CA GLU A 52 11.83 18.76 -13.62
C GLU A 52 12.17 18.73 -12.12
N LYS A 53 12.47 17.54 -11.57
CA LYS A 53 12.98 17.34 -10.19
C LYS A 53 11.92 17.59 -9.10
N LEU A 54 10.67 17.77 -9.52
CA LEU A 54 9.54 18.01 -8.63
C LEU A 54 8.96 16.69 -8.16
N LEU A 55 8.39 16.75 -6.95
CA LEU A 55 7.59 15.68 -6.38
C LEU A 55 6.20 16.22 -6.07
N TYR A 56 5.20 15.62 -6.69
CA TYR A 56 3.79 15.91 -6.47
C TYR A 56 3.22 14.87 -5.51
N GLY A 57 2.53 15.32 -4.47
CA GLY A 57 1.71 14.48 -3.62
C GLY A 57 0.27 14.94 -3.73
N LEU A 58 -0.62 14.06 -4.19
CA LEU A 58 -2.05 14.31 -4.32
C LEU A 58 -2.84 13.43 -3.33
N GLU A 59 -3.89 13.97 -2.75
CA GLU A 59 -4.91 13.23 -2.02
C GLU A 59 -6.07 12.96 -2.99
N ALA A 60 -6.38 11.69 -3.19
CA ALA A 60 -7.51 11.25 -3.97
C ALA A 60 -8.65 10.91 -3.01
N SER A 61 -9.78 11.60 -3.13
CA SER A 61 -11.00 11.31 -2.41
C SER A 61 -11.96 10.57 -3.34
N ALA A 62 -12.22 9.31 -3.03
CA ALA A 62 -13.12 8.44 -3.77
C ALA A 62 -14.47 8.35 -3.04
N LYS A 63 -15.57 8.60 -3.74
CA LYS A 63 -16.94 8.49 -3.25
C LYS A 63 -17.75 7.59 -4.16
N LEU A 64 -18.54 6.72 -3.55
CA LEU A 64 -19.43 5.81 -4.25
C LEU A 64 -20.86 6.35 -4.14
N GLU A 65 -21.40 6.82 -5.25
CA GLU A 65 -22.77 7.32 -5.37
C GLU A 65 -23.68 6.12 -5.68
N ASP A 66 -24.69 5.86 -4.86
CA ASP A 66 -25.66 4.75 -5.00
C ASP A 66 -25.21 3.32 -4.62
N GLY A 67 -24.49 3.16 -3.49
CA GLY A 67 -24.22 1.83 -2.92
C GLY A 67 -23.15 1.02 -3.68
N ILE A 68 -23.06 -0.29 -3.48
CA ILE A 68 -21.89 -1.13 -3.87
C ILE A 68 -21.61 -1.11 -5.40
N SER A 69 -22.65 -1.03 -6.22
CA SER A 69 -22.58 -0.96 -7.69
C SER A 69 -22.52 0.47 -8.24
N GLY A 70 -22.39 1.45 -7.36
CA GLY A 70 -22.46 2.87 -7.66
C GLY A 70 -21.40 3.41 -8.61
N GLN A 71 -21.72 4.53 -9.26
CA GLN A 71 -20.75 5.30 -10.04
C GLN A 71 -19.69 5.86 -9.09
N LEU A 72 -18.43 5.74 -9.50
CA LEU A 72 -17.29 6.15 -8.69
C LEU A 72 -16.88 7.58 -9.06
N ALA A 73 -17.04 8.51 -8.12
CA ALA A 73 -16.53 9.86 -8.24
C ALA A 73 -15.18 9.97 -7.51
N VAL A 74 -14.13 10.41 -8.20
CA VAL A 74 -12.81 10.65 -7.60
C VAL A 74 -12.42 12.12 -7.78
N THR A 75 -11.97 12.75 -6.69
CA THR A 75 -11.42 14.11 -6.72
C THR A 75 -9.96 14.08 -6.28
N LEU A 76 -9.08 14.70 -7.07
CA LEU A 76 -7.65 14.83 -6.78
C LEU A 76 -7.35 16.23 -6.25
N THR A 77 -6.77 16.31 -5.05
CA THR A 77 -6.36 17.57 -4.43
C THR A 77 -4.86 17.57 -4.12
N PRO A 78 -4.11 18.64 -4.46
CA PRO A 78 -2.68 18.69 -4.18
C PRO A 78 -2.42 18.87 -2.68
N ILE A 79 -1.56 18.01 -2.13
CA ILE A 79 -1.09 18.04 -0.74
C ILE A 79 0.22 18.82 -0.64
N PHE A 80 1.16 18.52 -1.53
CA PHE A 80 2.47 19.15 -1.61
C PHE A 80 3.01 19.10 -3.04
N ILE A 81 3.80 20.11 -3.38
CA ILE A 81 4.56 20.20 -4.64
C ILE A 81 5.87 20.89 -4.26
N PHE A 82 7.00 20.20 -4.42
CA PHE A 82 8.31 20.80 -4.10
C PHE A 82 9.43 20.15 -4.91
N PRO A 83 10.56 20.85 -5.11
CA PRO A 83 11.77 20.25 -5.69
C PRO A 83 12.38 19.26 -4.69
N ALA A 84 12.23 17.97 -4.96
CA ALA A 84 12.68 16.92 -4.04
C ALA A 84 14.17 16.62 -4.20
N HIS A 85 14.67 16.67 -5.43
CA HIS A 85 16.01 16.25 -5.82
C HIS A 85 16.72 17.33 -6.63
N VAL A 86 18.05 17.20 -6.80
CA VAL A 86 18.84 18.12 -7.63
C VAL A 86 18.81 17.70 -9.10
N ALA A 87 18.38 16.47 -9.38
CA ALA A 87 18.17 15.92 -10.70
C ALA A 87 16.81 15.19 -10.81
N CYS A 88 16.54 14.54 -11.96
CA CYS A 88 15.21 14.00 -12.23
C CYS A 88 14.82 12.87 -11.27
N VAL A 89 13.57 12.87 -10.82
CA VAL A 89 13.04 11.81 -9.95
C VAL A 89 12.62 10.64 -10.84
N ARG A 90 13.39 9.55 -10.80
CA ARG A 90 13.19 8.37 -11.66
C ARG A 90 12.40 7.26 -11.00
N ALA A 91 12.47 7.14 -9.69
CA ALA A 91 11.81 6.08 -8.94
C ALA A 91 11.09 6.65 -7.73
N VAL A 92 9.91 6.11 -7.44
CA VAL A 92 9.15 6.45 -6.25
C VAL A 92 8.47 5.20 -5.72
N ALA A 93 8.51 5.01 -4.41
CA ALA A 93 7.87 3.87 -3.76
C ALA A 93 7.25 4.30 -2.43
N ALA A 94 6.04 3.85 -2.17
CA ALA A 94 5.39 4.03 -0.88
C ALA A 94 5.41 2.74 -0.07
N SER A 95 5.63 2.85 1.25
CA SER A 95 5.62 1.68 2.13
C SER A 95 4.22 1.05 2.18
N PRO A 96 4.09 -0.29 2.16
CA PRO A 96 2.81 -0.97 2.19
C PRO A 96 1.93 -0.56 3.37
N GLN A 97 0.61 -0.74 3.16
CA GLN A 97 -0.35 -0.81 4.25
C GLN A 97 -0.42 0.54 5.01
N GLY A 98 -0.33 1.63 4.24
CA GLY A 98 -0.61 2.98 4.71
C GLY A 98 0.33 4.09 4.27
N GLY A 99 1.38 3.78 3.51
CA GLY A 99 2.30 4.79 3.01
C GLY A 99 2.89 5.63 4.13
N LYS A 100 3.33 5.03 5.25
CA LYS A 100 4.00 5.78 6.31
C LYS A 100 5.26 6.45 5.76
N TRP A 101 6.05 5.65 5.04
CA TRP A 101 7.28 6.07 4.42
C TRP A 101 7.09 6.18 2.91
N LEU A 102 7.75 7.16 2.32
CA LEU A 102 7.95 7.29 0.88
C LEU A 102 9.45 7.35 0.62
N ALA A 103 9.90 6.61 -0.37
CA ALA A 103 11.26 6.70 -0.89
C ALA A 103 11.21 7.27 -2.30
N THR A 104 12.09 8.21 -2.61
CA THR A 104 12.29 8.79 -3.94
C THR A 104 13.73 8.58 -4.37
N GLY A 105 13.92 8.15 -5.61
CA GLY A 105 15.21 7.86 -6.21
C GLY A 105 15.39 8.72 -7.45
N SER A 106 16.61 9.21 -7.63
CA SER A 106 16.90 10.22 -8.64
C SER A 106 18.19 9.90 -9.41
N THR A 107 18.38 10.63 -10.50
CA THR A 107 19.65 10.66 -11.26
C THR A 107 20.78 11.34 -10.51
N ASP A 108 20.49 12.00 -9.39
CA ASP A 108 21.51 12.53 -8.46
C ASP A 108 22.12 11.45 -7.56
N GLU A 109 21.84 10.17 -7.82
CA GLU A 109 22.39 8.98 -7.13
C GLU A 109 21.91 8.84 -5.68
N ILE A 110 21.05 9.74 -5.22
CA ILE A 110 20.56 9.78 -3.84
C ILE A 110 19.15 9.19 -3.78
N ILE A 111 18.91 8.38 -2.74
CA ILE A 111 17.56 7.99 -2.34
C ILE A 111 17.14 8.89 -1.19
N LYS A 112 16.07 9.67 -1.33
CA LYS A 112 15.50 10.44 -0.22
C LYS A 112 14.32 9.72 0.39
N VAL A 113 14.25 9.79 1.72
CA VAL A 113 13.19 9.18 2.50
C VAL A 113 12.34 10.26 3.16
N TRP A 114 11.02 10.09 3.06
CA TRP A 114 10.02 11.04 3.53
C TRP A 114 9.03 10.37 4.49
N ASP A 115 8.64 11.08 5.54
CA ASP A 115 7.47 10.75 6.35
C ASP A 115 6.24 11.40 5.70
N LEU A 116 5.43 10.59 5.00
CA LEU A 116 4.22 11.06 4.30
C LEU A 116 3.11 11.56 5.24
N ARG A 117 3.18 11.24 6.53
CA ARG A 117 2.23 11.74 7.54
C ARG A 117 2.68 13.09 8.06
N ARG A 118 3.99 13.25 8.32
CA ARG A 118 4.56 14.53 8.80
C ARG A 118 4.90 15.50 7.68
N ARG A 119 4.91 15.03 6.42
CA ARG A 119 5.33 15.78 5.23
C ARG A 119 6.74 16.34 5.39
N LYS A 120 7.67 15.53 5.90
CA LYS A 120 9.05 15.93 6.16
C LYS A 120 10.04 14.92 5.58
N GLU A 121 11.15 15.44 5.06
CA GLU A 121 12.33 14.64 4.75
C GLU A 121 12.91 14.08 6.06
N ILE A 122 13.27 12.80 6.05
CA ILE A 122 13.94 12.13 7.17
C ILE A 122 15.45 12.15 6.94
N GLY A 123 15.86 11.91 5.70
CA GLY A 123 17.25 11.93 5.28
C GLY A 123 17.46 11.32 3.88
N GLY A 124 18.69 11.43 3.40
CA GLY A 124 19.16 10.81 2.16
C GLY A 124 20.02 9.58 2.42
N LEU A 125 19.90 8.58 1.56
CA LEU A 125 20.73 7.38 1.51
C LEU A 125 21.68 7.52 0.34
N VAL A 126 22.97 7.70 0.64
CA VAL A 126 24.04 7.95 -0.33
C VAL A 126 24.95 6.72 -0.42
N GLN A 127 24.41 5.64 -0.97
CA GLN A 127 25.15 4.38 -1.11
C GLN A 127 25.47 4.03 -2.57
N HIS A 128 24.62 4.45 -3.50
CA HIS A 128 24.81 4.18 -4.92
C HIS A 128 25.76 5.18 -5.56
N GLN A 129 26.47 4.74 -6.58
CA GLN A 129 27.39 5.56 -7.41
C GLN A 129 26.86 5.71 -8.83
N GLY A 130 25.54 5.71 -8.97
CA GLY A 130 24.84 5.76 -10.24
C GLY A 130 23.37 6.05 -10.02
N SER A 131 22.69 6.46 -11.09
CA SER A 131 21.28 6.83 -11.04
C SER A 131 20.45 5.70 -10.42
N ILE A 132 19.53 6.08 -9.53
CA ILE A 132 18.55 5.14 -9.00
C ILE A 132 17.53 4.83 -10.10
N THR A 133 17.41 3.56 -10.46
CA THR A 133 16.55 3.09 -11.54
C THR A 133 15.22 2.56 -11.01
N HIS A 134 15.23 1.90 -9.85
CA HIS A 134 14.04 1.34 -9.23
C HIS A 134 14.06 1.45 -7.70
N LEU A 135 12.88 1.59 -7.11
CA LEU A 135 12.65 1.53 -5.68
C LEU A 135 11.40 0.70 -5.41
N SER A 136 11.47 -0.18 -4.41
CA SER A 136 10.31 -0.96 -3.98
C SER A 136 10.38 -1.27 -2.49
N PHE A 137 9.22 -1.27 -1.85
CA PHE A 137 9.08 -1.72 -0.46
C PHE A 137 8.53 -3.16 -0.46
N PRO A 138 9.38 -4.19 -0.44
CA PRO A 138 8.92 -5.59 -0.35
C PRO A 138 8.11 -5.86 0.92
N SER A 139 8.37 -5.10 1.97
CA SER A 139 7.62 -5.18 3.22
C SER A 139 7.62 -3.82 3.91
N ARG A 140 6.86 -3.71 5.00
CA ARG A 140 6.94 -2.52 5.85
C ARG A 140 8.32 -2.31 6.48
N SER A 141 9.15 -3.36 6.58
CA SER A 141 10.43 -3.37 7.30
C SER A 141 11.65 -3.13 6.41
N HIS A 142 11.48 -3.22 5.09
CA HIS A 142 12.59 -3.22 4.15
C HIS A 142 12.30 -2.33 2.94
N LEU A 143 13.32 -1.64 2.47
CA LEU A 143 13.35 -0.92 1.20
C LEU A 143 14.41 -1.58 0.31
N LEU A 144 14.08 -1.84 -0.94
CA LEU A 144 15.00 -2.31 -1.96
C LEU A 144 15.20 -1.22 -3.01
N SER A 145 16.44 -0.98 -3.39
CA SER A 145 16.84 -0.06 -4.45
C SER A 145 17.65 -0.77 -5.52
N ALA A 146 17.54 -0.27 -6.74
CA ALA A 146 18.36 -0.65 -7.88
C ALA A 146 19.01 0.58 -8.50
N SER A 147 20.24 0.40 -9.00
CA SER A 147 21.01 1.50 -9.59
C SER A 147 21.71 1.08 -10.89
N GLU A 148 22.01 2.09 -11.69
CA GLU A 148 22.89 1.98 -12.85
C GLU A 148 24.33 1.59 -12.49
N ASP A 149 24.73 1.67 -11.22
CA ASP A 149 26.04 1.19 -10.76
C ASP A 149 26.18 -0.35 -10.76
N GLY A 150 25.12 -1.08 -11.14
CA GLY A 150 25.11 -2.54 -11.18
C GLY A 150 24.83 -3.21 -9.83
N THR A 151 24.48 -2.42 -8.81
CA THR A 151 24.23 -2.90 -7.46
C THR A 151 22.78 -2.69 -7.03
N LEU A 152 22.34 -3.53 -6.09
CA LEU A 152 21.08 -3.35 -5.37
C LEU A 152 21.36 -3.05 -3.91
N GLY A 153 20.60 -2.14 -3.32
CA GLY A 153 20.68 -1.80 -1.90
C GLY A 153 19.46 -2.32 -1.14
N LEU A 154 19.69 -3.10 -0.08
CA LEU A 154 18.63 -3.50 0.85
C LEU A 154 18.78 -2.71 2.15
N PHE A 155 17.76 -1.93 2.50
CA PHE A 155 17.75 -1.07 3.67
C PHE A 155 16.70 -1.50 4.69
N SER A 156 16.98 -1.29 5.97
CA SER A 156 15.99 -1.36 7.05
C SER A 156 15.12 -0.11 7.04
N SER A 157 13.80 -0.24 7.00
CA SER A 157 12.89 0.91 7.07
C SER A 157 12.66 1.43 8.51
N ARG A 158 13.24 0.77 9.51
CA ARG A 158 13.17 1.21 10.92
C ARG A 158 14.14 2.36 11.15
N ASP A 159 15.39 2.15 10.74
CA ASP A 159 16.52 3.02 11.06
C ASP A 159 17.27 3.49 9.80
N TRP A 160 16.81 3.10 8.61
CA TRP A 160 17.37 3.45 7.30
C TRP A 160 18.82 3.03 7.07
N VAL A 161 19.30 2.07 7.85
CA VAL A 161 20.62 1.46 7.70
C VAL A 161 20.62 0.49 6.52
N LEU A 162 21.70 0.53 5.74
CA LEU A 162 22.01 -0.45 4.70
C LEU A 162 22.27 -1.82 5.36
N LEU A 163 21.42 -2.79 5.06
CA LEU A 163 21.57 -4.16 5.53
C LEU A 163 22.52 -4.95 4.64
N ARG A 164 22.38 -4.81 3.32
CA ARG A 164 23.18 -5.51 2.32
C ARG A 164 23.30 -4.70 1.03
N THR A 165 24.47 -4.75 0.42
CA THR A 165 24.66 -4.41 -1.00
C THR A 165 24.76 -5.71 -1.77
N LEU A 166 23.90 -5.89 -2.77
CA LEU A 166 23.89 -7.06 -3.63
C LEU A 166 24.65 -6.70 -4.90
N LYS A 167 25.75 -7.41 -5.13
CA LYS A 167 26.60 -7.28 -6.32
C LYS A 167 26.50 -8.58 -7.12
N GLY A 168 26.49 -8.46 -8.44
CA GLY A 168 26.39 -9.62 -9.33
C GLY A 168 26.15 -9.23 -10.78
N HIS A 169 25.46 -8.11 -11.02
CA HIS A 169 25.31 -7.57 -12.37
C HIS A 169 26.63 -6.98 -12.87
N LYS A 170 27.02 -7.34 -14.09
CA LYS A 170 28.20 -6.79 -14.78
C LYS A 170 27.92 -5.45 -15.46
N GLY A 171 26.69 -4.95 -15.39
CA GLY A 171 26.30 -3.65 -15.95
C GLY A 171 25.06 -3.09 -15.24
N LYS A 172 24.43 -2.09 -15.86
CA LYS A 172 23.36 -1.28 -15.23
C LYS A 172 22.12 -2.11 -14.90
N VAL A 173 21.68 -2.07 -13.63
CA VAL A 173 20.41 -2.69 -13.25
C VAL A 173 19.27 -1.74 -13.61
N ASN A 174 18.36 -2.19 -14.46
CA ASN A 174 17.23 -1.37 -14.90
C ASN A 174 16.04 -1.48 -13.96
N ASP A 175 15.74 -2.69 -13.50
CA ASP A 175 14.50 -2.95 -12.78
C ASP A 175 14.63 -4.15 -11.85
N VAL A 176 13.77 -4.20 -10.83
CA VAL A 176 13.72 -5.29 -9.85
C VAL A 176 12.27 -5.61 -9.51
N ALA A 177 11.90 -6.89 -9.60
CA ALA A 177 10.59 -7.38 -9.21
C ALA A 177 10.69 -8.33 -8.02
N MET A 178 9.99 -7.98 -6.95
CA MET A 178 9.81 -8.84 -5.79
C MET A 178 8.71 -9.86 -6.06
N HIS A 179 9.00 -11.13 -5.78
CA HIS A 179 7.99 -12.20 -5.82
C HIS A 179 6.93 -11.95 -4.72
N PRO A 180 5.64 -12.23 -4.95
CA PRO A 180 4.58 -12.02 -3.96
C PRO A 180 4.81 -12.71 -2.60
N SER A 181 5.56 -13.83 -2.57
CA SER A 181 5.97 -14.48 -1.31
C SER A 181 6.86 -13.60 -0.40
N GLY A 182 7.49 -12.58 -0.98
CA GLY A 182 8.53 -11.78 -0.33
C GLY A 182 9.86 -12.49 -0.11
N LYS A 183 10.07 -13.70 -0.65
CA LYS A 183 11.29 -14.53 -0.49
C LYS A 183 12.21 -14.58 -1.72
N LEU A 184 11.81 -14.00 -2.84
CA LEU A 184 12.59 -14.02 -4.08
C LEU A 184 12.49 -12.65 -4.75
N ALA A 185 13.55 -12.23 -5.43
CA ALA A 185 13.57 -11.05 -6.27
C ALA A 185 14.23 -11.39 -7.61
N LEU A 186 13.68 -10.86 -8.70
CA LEU A 186 14.30 -10.88 -10.02
C LEU A 186 14.80 -9.48 -10.34
N SER A 187 15.94 -9.40 -11.04
CA SER A 187 16.55 -8.14 -11.44
C SER A 187 17.06 -8.26 -12.86
N VAL A 188 16.81 -7.25 -13.68
CA VAL A 188 17.17 -7.27 -15.10
C VAL A 188 18.26 -6.26 -15.43
N LEU A 189 19.16 -6.66 -16.33
CA LEU A 189 20.34 -5.94 -16.77
C LEU A 189 20.09 -5.29 -18.14
N GLN A 190 20.49 -4.02 -18.31
CA GLN A 190 20.65 -3.46 -19.64
C GLN A 190 22.00 -3.87 -20.23
N ALA A 191 22.03 -4.36 -21.47
CA ALA A 191 23.29 -4.37 -22.22
C ALA A 191 23.09 -4.04 -23.70
N PRO A 192 24.16 -3.62 -24.38
CA PRO A 192 24.08 -2.92 -25.66
C PRO A 192 23.81 -3.80 -26.88
N SER A 193 23.82 -5.13 -26.78
CA SER A 193 23.54 -6.00 -27.93
C SER A 193 22.66 -7.21 -27.56
N LEU A 194 21.55 -7.32 -28.28
CA LEU A 194 20.58 -8.43 -28.36
C LEU A 194 19.85 -8.82 -27.06
N ALA A 195 18.53 -8.59 -27.08
CA ALA A 195 17.49 -9.12 -26.20
C ALA A 195 17.77 -9.04 -24.68
N LYS A 196 17.48 -7.90 -24.07
CA LYS A 196 17.66 -7.69 -22.63
C LYS A 196 16.50 -6.92 -22.04
N GLY A 197 15.93 -7.49 -20.96
CA GLY A 197 14.75 -6.97 -20.29
C GLY A 197 14.96 -5.57 -19.74
N GLU A 198 14.13 -4.62 -20.15
CA GLU A 198 14.06 -3.27 -19.60
C GLU A 198 13.28 -3.26 -18.29
N THR A 199 12.18 -4.02 -18.22
CA THR A 199 11.37 -4.15 -17.01
C THR A 199 10.95 -5.60 -16.74
N VAL A 200 10.75 -5.94 -15.47
CA VAL A 200 10.28 -7.26 -15.04
C VAL A 200 9.15 -7.13 -14.03
N ARG A 201 8.12 -7.97 -14.09
CA ARG A 201 7.03 -8.01 -13.10
C ARG A 201 6.57 -9.43 -12.84
N TRP A 202 6.29 -9.74 -11.58
CA TRP A 202 5.60 -10.96 -11.21
C TRP A 202 4.09 -10.82 -11.35
N SER A 203 3.44 -11.92 -11.74
CA SER A 203 2.02 -12.12 -11.55
C SER A 203 1.63 -11.96 -10.08
N VAL A 204 0.36 -11.64 -9.83
CA VAL A 204 -0.15 -11.46 -8.46
C VAL A 204 -0.07 -12.78 -7.68
N SER A 205 -0.27 -13.91 -8.37
CA SER A 205 -0.13 -15.26 -7.83
C SER A 205 1.32 -15.68 -7.59
N GLY A 206 2.26 -15.14 -8.39
CA GLY A 206 3.67 -15.49 -8.34
C GLY A 206 4.05 -16.72 -9.18
N THR A 207 3.11 -17.28 -9.95
CA THR A 207 3.36 -18.47 -10.78
C THR A 207 4.08 -18.14 -12.09
N THR A 208 3.89 -16.92 -12.59
CA THR A 208 4.52 -16.40 -13.82
C THR A 208 5.11 -15.02 -13.61
N PHE A 209 6.04 -14.63 -14.48
CA PHE A 209 6.57 -13.27 -14.56
C PHE A 209 6.72 -12.82 -16.01
N ALA A 210 6.53 -11.54 -16.27
CA ALA A 210 6.76 -10.92 -17.57
C ALA A 210 8.10 -10.19 -17.59
N VAL A 211 8.83 -10.34 -18.69
CA VAL A 211 10.04 -9.58 -19.02
C VAL A 211 9.75 -8.76 -20.27
N GLN A 212 9.92 -7.45 -20.17
CA GLN A 212 9.69 -6.52 -21.27
C GLN A 212 10.99 -6.17 -21.97
N SER A 213 11.04 -6.28 -23.29
CA SER A 213 12.18 -5.88 -24.13
C SER A 213 11.66 -5.04 -25.30
N GLY A 214 11.86 -3.72 -25.26
CA GLY A 214 11.34 -2.80 -26.27
C GLY A 214 9.80 -2.81 -26.32
N SER A 215 9.22 -3.34 -27.40
CA SER A 215 7.77 -3.51 -27.55
C SER A 215 7.27 -4.93 -27.31
N THR A 216 8.18 -5.85 -26.96
CA THR A 216 7.86 -7.26 -26.69
C THR A 216 7.77 -7.54 -25.19
N LEU A 217 6.85 -8.42 -24.82
CA LEU A 217 6.61 -8.87 -23.45
C LEU A 217 6.61 -10.39 -23.44
N ASP A 218 7.70 -10.97 -22.95
CA ASP A 218 7.85 -12.40 -22.82
C ASP A 218 7.41 -12.85 -21.42
N ILE A 219 6.48 -13.80 -21.37
CA ILE A 219 5.89 -14.30 -20.14
C ILE A 219 6.48 -15.66 -19.85
N PHE A 220 7.12 -15.79 -18.69
CA PHE A 220 7.80 -16.99 -18.25
C PHE A 220 7.11 -17.60 -17.02
N GLN A 221 7.22 -18.91 -16.88
CA GLN A 221 6.98 -19.62 -15.62
C GLN A 221 8.18 -19.52 -14.68
N THR A 222 7.98 -19.89 -13.42
CA THR A 222 9.05 -19.95 -12.40
C THR A 222 10.22 -20.88 -12.79
N ASP A 223 10.00 -21.83 -13.69
CA ASP A 223 11.03 -22.75 -14.22
C ASP A 223 11.77 -22.17 -15.45
N MET A 224 11.61 -20.87 -15.74
CA MET A 224 12.18 -20.16 -16.88
C MET A 224 11.66 -20.64 -18.25
N LYS A 225 10.55 -21.40 -18.31
CA LYS A 225 9.93 -21.72 -19.59
C LYS A 225 9.08 -20.57 -20.10
N LEU A 226 9.29 -20.20 -21.36
CA LEU A 226 8.45 -19.24 -22.07
C LEU A 226 7.05 -19.83 -22.25
N VAL A 227 6.05 -19.14 -21.71
CA VAL A 227 4.62 -19.51 -21.80
C VAL A 227 3.97 -18.81 -22.97
N ASP A 228 4.22 -17.51 -23.10
CA ASP A 228 3.58 -16.66 -24.11
C ASP A 228 4.45 -15.43 -24.39
N SER A 229 4.24 -14.79 -25.55
CA SER A 229 4.92 -13.55 -25.93
C SER A 229 3.91 -12.58 -26.55
N ILE A 230 3.79 -11.40 -25.95
CA ILE A 230 2.91 -10.34 -26.42
C ILE A 230 3.74 -9.29 -27.13
N ILE A 231 3.42 -9.02 -28.40
CA ILE A 231 4.04 -7.94 -29.18
C ILE A 231 3.10 -6.74 -29.14
N HIS A 232 3.50 -5.68 -28.44
CA HIS A 232 2.80 -4.42 -28.42
C HIS A 232 3.14 -3.59 -29.68
N PRO A 233 2.19 -2.83 -30.26
CA PRO A 233 2.45 -2.02 -31.46
C PRO A 233 3.42 -0.84 -31.22
N SER A 234 3.56 -0.41 -29.96
CA SER A 234 4.37 0.74 -29.56
C SER A 234 5.33 0.39 -28.43
N ARG A 235 6.40 1.18 -28.29
CA ARG A 235 7.37 1.03 -27.20
C ARG A 235 6.67 1.12 -25.83
N ILE A 236 7.03 0.20 -24.95
CA ILE A 236 6.46 0.09 -23.61
C ILE A 236 7.33 0.88 -22.62
N HIS A 237 6.70 1.57 -21.67
CA HIS A 237 7.41 2.29 -20.60
C HIS A 237 7.15 1.71 -19.22
N SER A 238 5.97 1.11 -18.99
CA SER A 238 5.63 0.54 -17.69
C SER A 238 4.65 -0.61 -17.84
N ILE A 239 4.84 -1.65 -17.04
CA ILE A 239 3.95 -2.80 -16.95
C ILE A 239 3.56 -3.08 -15.51
N LYS A 240 2.35 -3.62 -15.31
CA LYS A 240 1.91 -4.12 -14.01
C LYS A 240 0.88 -5.23 -14.16
N TYR A 241 1.05 -6.29 -13.38
CA TYR A 241 0.01 -7.30 -13.23
C TYR A 241 -1.12 -6.80 -12.33
N TRP A 242 -2.33 -7.16 -12.72
CA TRP A 242 -3.54 -6.98 -11.95
C TRP A 242 -4.37 -8.25 -12.05
N GLN A 243 -4.91 -8.70 -10.92
CA GLN A 243 -5.82 -9.83 -10.89
C GLN A 243 -7.23 -9.32 -10.69
N CYS A 244 -8.14 -9.73 -11.57
CA CYS A 244 -9.54 -9.34 -11.47
C CYS A 244 -10.14 -9.89 -10.16
N PRO A 245 -10.79 -9.06 -9.34
CA PRO A 245 -11.48 -9.53 -8.14
C PRO A 245 -12.72 -10.35 -8.55
N GLY A 246 -12.64 -11.68 -8.45
CA GLY A 246 -13.71 -12.62 -8.81
C GLY A 246 -13.29 -14.09 -8.66
N GLU A 247 -14.20 -15.02 -8.95
CA GLU A 247 -13.94 -16.47 -8.86
C GLU A 247 -12.89 -16.95 -9.88
N SER A 248 -12.92 -16.39 -11.08
CA SER A 248 -11.89 -16.61 -12.10
C SER A 248 -10.69 -15.72 -11.79
N LYS A 249 -9.69 -16.27 -11.10
CA LYS A 249 -8.39 -15.68 -10.76
C LYS A 249 -7.51 -15.40 -11.99
N LEU A 250 -8.03 -14.66 -12.96
CA LEU A 250 -7.36 -14.33 -14.21
C LEU A 250 -6.31 -13.24 -13.99
N ASP A 251 -5.10 -13.50 -14.48
CA ASP A 251 -4.02 -12.52 -14.49
C ASP A 251 -4.14 -11.63 -15.74
N ILE A 252 -4.21 -10.32 -15.49
CA ILE A 252 -4.30 -9.28 -16.52
C ILE A 252 -3.03 -8.45 -16.45
N LEU A 253 -2.38 -8.25 -17.59
CA LEU A 253 -1.19 -7.43 -17.72
C LEU A 253 -1.57 -6.05 -18.25
N LEU A 254 -1.36 -5.02 -17.44
CA LEU A 254 -1.56 -3.62 -17.81
C LEU A 254 -0.26 -3.08 -18.41
N VAL A 255 -0.33 -2.51 -19.61
CA VAL A 255 0.83 -2.07 -20.40
C VAL A 255 0.66 -0.60 -20.76
N ALA A 256 1.49 0.28 -20.19
CA ALA A 256 1.59 1.68 -20.58
C ALA A 256 2.66 1.85 -21.66
N ALA A 257 2.27 2.49 -22.77
CA ALA A 257 3.11 2.61 -23.95
C ALA A 257 3.10 4.03 -24.55
N GLU A 258 3.86 4.20 -25.64
CA GLU A 258 3.96 5.46 -26.38
C GLU A 258 2.71 5.82 -27.19
N ASP A 259 1.80 4.88 -27.41
CA ASP A 259 0.56 5.10 -28.17
C ASP A 259 -0.51 5.90 -27.41
N THR A 260 -0.17 6.50 -26.27
CA THR A 260 -1.04 7.28 -25.37
C THR A 260 -2.11 6.49 -24.63
N TYR A 261 -2.13 5.16 -24.78
CA TYR A 261 -3.05 4.29 -24.06
C TYR A 261 -2.31 3.49 -22.98
N VAL A 262 -3.10 3.00 -22.01
CA VAL A 262 -2.74 1.80 -21.27
C VAL A 262 -3.57 0.65 -21.81
N THR A 263 -2.95 -0.40 -22.30
CA THR A 263 -3.64 -1.58 -22.84
C THR A 263 -3.66 -2.70 -21.80
N ALA A 264 -4.82 -3.28 -21.52
CA ALA A 264 -4.98 -4.44 -20.66
C ALA A 264 -4.98 -5.70 -21.52
N TYR A 265 -4.04 -6.61 -21.26
CA TYR A 265 -3.96 -7.92 -21.90
C TYR A 265 -4.41 -9.00 -20.92
N LEU A 266 -5.33 -9.85 -21.35
CA LEU A 266 -5.58 -11.11 -20.65
C LEU A 266 -4.40 -12.04 -20.95
N VAL A 267 -3.70 -12.49 -19.91
CA VAL A 267 -2.55 -13.38 -20.08
C VAL A 267 -3.04 -14.81 -20.31
N GLY A 268 -2.51 -15.45 -21.34
CA GLY A 268 -2.82 -16.82 -21.69
C GLY A 268 -2.38 -17.85 -20.65
N ASN A 269 -3.19 -18.87 -20.39
CA ASN A 269 -2.85 -19.99 -19.51
C ASN A 269 -2.19 -21.17 -20.27
N GLY A 270 -1.33 -20.88 -21.27
CA GLY A 270 -0.65 -21.89 -22.10
C GLY A 270 -1.54 -22.61 -23.13
N GLN A 271 -2.88 -22.61 -22.97
CA GLN A 271 -3.83 -23.14 -23.95
C GLN A 271 -4.53 -22.07 -24.81
N SER A 272 -4.43 -20.80 -24.42
CA SER A 272 -5.02 -19.67 -25.15
C SER A 272 -4.00 -18.57 -25.28
N GLN A 273 -3.96 -17.92 -26.44
CA GLN A 273 -3.05 -16.78 -26.67
C GLN A 273 -3.50 -15.56 -25.86
N SER A 274 -2.52 -14.79 -25.40
CA SER A 274 -2.79 -13.48 -24.80
C SER A 274 -3.47 -12.54 -25.78
N ARG A 275 -4.46 -11.79 -25.30
CA ARG A 275 -5.22 -10.83 -26.13
C ARG A 275 -5.53 -9.55 -25.38
N ALA A 276 -5.62 -8.45 -26.11
CA ALA A 276 -6.07 -7.18 -25.56
C ALA A 276 -7.58 -7.25 -25.25
N ILE A 277 -7.96 -6.81 -24.04
CA ILE A 277 -9.35 -6.84 -23.56
C ILE A 277 -9.91 -5.44 -23.27
N ALA A 278 -9.06 -4.44 -23.04
CA ALA A 278 -9.47 -3.05 -22.86
C ALA A 278 -8.30 -2.10 -23.14
N ARG A 279 -8.60 -0.86 -23.51
CA ARG A 279 -7.65 0.25 -23.59
C ARG A 279 -8.13 1.41 -22.72
N PHE A 280 -7.24 2.04 -21.98
CA PHE A 280 -7.54 3.22 -21.17
C PHE A 280 -7.01 4.45 -21.90
N GLY A 281 -7.93 5.31 -22.34
CA GLY A 281 -7.63 6.48 -23.16
C GLY A 281 -7.65 7.80 -22.38
N GLY A 282 -7.33 8.87 -23.09
CA GLY A 282 -7.44 10.25 -22.58
C GLY A 282 -6.12 11.01 -22.53
N HIS A 283 -4.96 10.32 -22.50
CA HIS A 283 -3.67 10.99 -22.63
C HIS A 283 -3.40 11.44 -24.07
N THR A 284 -2.69 12.55 -24.20
CA THR A 284 -2.26 13.10 -25.51
C THR A 284 -0.80 12.83 -25.82
N ASN A 285 -0.08 12.18 -24.89
CA ASN A 285 1.32 11.80 -25.02
C ASN A 285 1.59 10.48 -24.28
N ARG A 286 2.79 9.91 -24.47
CA ARG A 286 3.21 8.62 -23.92
C ARG A 286 2.96 8.50 -22.41
N VAL A 287 2.36 7.38 -22.01
CA VAL A 287 2.16 7.05 -20.60
C VAL A 287 3.46 6.46 -20.05
N LYS A 288 4.01 7.09 -19.03
CA LYS A 288 5.34 6.79 -18.50
C LYS A 288 5.32 5.82 -17.32
N ALA A 289 4.32 5.96 -16.47
CA ALA A 289 4.16 5.11 -15.29
C ALA A 289 2.69 4.85 -15.01
N LEU A 290 2.43 3.68 -14.44
CA LEU A 290 1.13 3.29 -13.94
C LEU A 290 1.31 2.59 -12.59
N ASP A 291 0.30 2.73 -11.73
CA ASP A 291 0.20 1.97 -10.49
C ASP A 291 -1.27 1.64 -10.22
N THR A 292 -1.48 0.60 -9.42
CA THR A 292 -2.82 0.11 -9.08
C THR A 292 -2.97 -0.03 -7.57
N LEU A 293 -4.17 0.27 -7.08
CA LEU A 293 -4.50 0.21 -5.67
C LEU A 293 -5.89 -0.41 -5.46
N HIS A 294 -5.97 -1.40 -4.58
CA HIS A 294 -7.25 -1.88 -4.07
C HIS A 294 -7.76 -0.94 -2.98
N VAL A 295 -8.91 -0.34 -3.23
CA VAL A 295 -9.52 0.67 -2.38
C VAL A 295 -10.79 0.09 -1.77
N THR A 296 -10.81 0.01 -0.44
CA THR A 296 -11.94 -0.53 0.32
C THR A 296 -12.77 0.61 0.90
N PHE A 297 -14.06 0.63 0.59
CA PHE A 297 -14.99 1.66 1.05
C PHE A 297 -15.56 1.30 2.43
N ASN A 298 -15.50 2.24 3.38
CA ASN A 298 -15.95 2.08 4.78
C ASN A 298 -15.43 0.81 5.50
N GLY A 299 -14.28 0.27 5.08
CA GLY A 299 -13.70 -0.94 5.68
C GLY A 299 -14.48 -2.24 5.41
N ARG A 300 -15.46 -2.22 4.50
CA ARG A 300 -16.24 -3.41 4.12
C ARG A 300 -15.59 -4.09 2.90
N PRO A 301 -15.10 -5.34 3.01
CA PRO A 301 -14.43 -6.03 1.90
C PRO A 301 -15.36 -6.31 0.70
N ALA A 302 -16.67 -6.35 0.92
CA ALA A 302 -17.66 -6.43 -0.17
C ALA A 302 -17.69 -5.17 -1.05
N CYS A 303 -17.13 -4.05 -0.58
CA CYS A 303 -17.03 -2.79 -1.30
C CYS A 303 -15.56 -2.47 -1.59
N THR A 304 -14.83 -3.41 -2.19
CA THR A 304 -13.45 -3.17 -2.64
C THR A 304 -13.44 -2.99 -4.16
N LYS A 305 -12.98 -1.83 -4.63
CA LYS A 305 -12.73 -1.57 -6.05
C LYS A 305 -11.23 -1.48 -6.31
N THR A 306 -10.80 -1.75 -7.54
CA THR A 306 -9.39 -1.58 -7.93
C THR A 306 -9.27 -0.36 -8.82
N LEU A 307 -8.46 0.60 -8.41
CA LEU A 307 -8.20 1.82 -9.17
C LEU A 307 -6.82 1.77 -9.79
N MET A 308 -6.69 2.31 -10.98
CA MET A 308 -5.41 2.53 -11.66
C MET A 308 -5.15 4.02 -11.76
N SER A 309 -3.95 4.45 -11.37
CA SER A 309 -3.47 5.80 -11.67
C SER A 309 -2.34 5.75 -12.68
N THR A 310 -2.29 6.75 -13.54
CA THR A 310 -1.35 6.84 -14.65
C THR A 310 -0.70 8.22 -14.66
N ALA A 311 0.56 8.27 -15.09
CA ALA A 311 1.35 9.48 -15.25
C ALA A 311 1.94 9.52 -16.66
N SER A 312 1.74 10.63 -17.37
CA SER A 312 2.18 10.78 -18.75
C SER A 312 3.06 12.01 -18.95
N SER A 313 3.80 12.00 -20.06
CA SER A 313 4.56 13.15 -20.54
C SER A 313 3.66 14.33 -20.99
N ASP A 314 2.35 14.15 -21.07
CA ASP A 314 1.39 15.25 -21.31
C ASP A 314 1.17 16.15 -20.08
N GLY A 315 1.73 15.78 -18.91
CA GLY A 315 1.58 16.51 -17.66
C GLY A 315 0.29 16.22 -16.90
N HIS A 316 -0.50 15.25 -17.35
CA HIS A 316 -1.71 14.82 -16.66
C HIS A 316 -1.48 13.55 -15.84
N ILE A 317 -2.12 13.53 -14.67
CA ILE A 317 -2.30 12.35 -13.84
C ILE A 317 -3.76 11.94 -13.97
N ARG A 318 -4.02 10.72 -14.45
CA ARG A 318 -5.39 10.21 -14.64
C ARG A 318 -5.65 9.00 -13.77
N VAL A 319 -6.88 8.89 -13.27
CA VAL A 319 -7.37 7.75 -12.49
C VAL A 319 -8.48 7.04 -13.28
N TYR A 320 -8.48 5.72 -13.24
CA TYR A 320 -9.43 4.84 -13.92
C TYR A 320 -9.99 3.81 -12.92
N ASP A 321 -11.25 3.41 -13.11
CA ASP A 321 -11.86 2.27 -12.40
C ASP A 321 -11.60 1.00 -13.21
N LEU A 322 -10.81 0.06 -12.69
CA LEU A 322 -10.56 -1.22 -13.36
C LEU A 322 -11.77 -2.17 -13.26
N GLY A 323 -12.70 -1.91 -12.33
CA GLY A 323 -13.95 -2.67 -12.23
C GLY A 323 -14.86 -2.50 -13.46
N ALA A 324 -14.61 -1.50 -14.31
CA ALA A 324 -15.32 -1.32 -15.58
C ALA A 324 -14.88 -2.32 -16.66
N ILE A 325 -13.81 -3.10 -16.45
CA ILE A 325 -13.42 -4.15 -17.39
C ILE A 325 -14.40 -5.32 -17.23
N SER A 326 -15.30 -5.45 -18.20
CA SER A 326 -16.07 -6.67 -18.41
C SER A 326 -15.18 -7.68 -19.15
N VAL A 327 -14.73 -8.73 -18.46
CA VAL A 327 -14.02 -9.84 -19.12
C VAL A 327 -15.06 -10.74 -19.79
N SER A 328 -15.44 -10.44 -21.03
CA SER A 328 -16.21 -11.38 -21.84
C SER A 328 -15.26 -12.41 -22.49
N LEU A 329 -15.60 -13.69 -22.36
CA LEU A 329 -14.89 -14.77 -23.06
C LEU A 329 -15.16 -14.77 -24.56
N GLU A 330 -16.23 -14.08 -24.99
CA GLU A 330 -16.56 -13.86 -26.39
C GLU A 330 -15.62 -12.81 -27.00
N THR A 331 -15.10 -13.12 -28.18
CA THR A 331 -14.25 -12.21 -28.96
C THR A 331 -15.10 -11.04 -29.47
N HIS A 332 -15.11 -9.92 -28.74
CA HIS A 332 -15.52 -8.67 -29.36
C HIS A 332 -14.48 -8.29 -30.43
N GLU A 333 -14.95 -8.00 -31.64
CA GLU A 333 -14.09 -7.52 -32.75
C GLU A 333 -13.42 -6.17 -32.43
N GLN A 334 -13.96 -5.40 -31.48
CA GLN A 334 -13.40 -4.10 -31.06
C GLN A 334 -13.07 -4.08 -29.57
N VAL A 335 -11.82 -3.73 -29.26
CA VAL A 335 -11.34 -3.57 -27.89
C VAL A 335 -11.91 -2.27 -27.31
N PRO A 336 -12.68 -2.32 -26.20
CA PRO A 336 -13.32 -1.14 -25.62
C PRO A 336 -12.30 -0.12 -25.11
N ILE A 337 -12.63 1.17 -25.28
CA ILE A 337 -11.83 2.29 -24.76
C ILE A 337 -12.53 2.87 -23.52
N LEU A 338 -11.86 2.77 -22.37
CA LEU A 338 -12.33 3.27 -21.08
C LEU A 338 -11.75 4.67 -20.80
N LEU A 339 -12.60 5.56 -20.30
CA LEU A 339 -12.25 6.94 -19.97
C LEU A 339 -11.84 7.09 -18.50
N SER A 340 -11.07 8.12 -18.21
CA SER A 340 -10.65 8.44 -16.85
C SER A 340 -11.81 8.99 -16.03
N ILE A 341 -11.90 8.55 -14.77
CA ILE A 341 -12.87 9.06 -13.79
C ILE A 341 -12.39 10.36 -13.12
N ALA A 342 -11.08 10.61 -13.12
CA ALA A 342 -10.48 11.83 -12.61
C ALA A 342 -9.20 12.18 -13.36
N SER A 343 -8.90 13.48 -13.42
CA SER A 343 -7.70 14.04 -14.03
C SER A 343 -7.15 15.16 -13.16
N TYR A 344 -5.82 15.26 -13.08
CA TYR A 344 -5.12 16.38 -12.49
C TYR A 344 -4.05 16.88 -13.46
N ASP A 345 -4.06 18.18 -13.75
CA ASP A 345 -3.07 18.83 -14.61
C ASP A 345 -1.94 19.43 -13.78
N THR A 346 -0.71 19.04 -14.09
CA THR A 346 0.52 19.58 -13.46
C THR A 346 1.04 20.85 -14.13
N LYS A 347 0.28 21.42 -15.08
CA LYS A 347 0.62 22.60 -15.89
C LYS A 347 1.88 22.39 -16.73
N GLY A 348 1.98 21.21 -17.35
CA GLY A 348 3.04 20.89 -18.31
C GLY A 348 4.30 20.26 -17.75
N SER A 349 4.28 19.68 -16.53
CA SER A 349 5.43 18.94 -16.01
C SER A 349 5.56 17.57 -16.67
N ARG A 350 6.78 17.11 -16.99
CA ARG A 350 6.97 15.78 -17.60
C ARG A 350 7.03 14.73 -16.50
N LEU A 351 5.96 13.97 -16.37
CA LEU A 351 5.84 12.94 -15.34
C LEU A 351 6.63 11.69 -15.73
N VAL A 352 7.33 11.09 -14.77
CA VAL A 352 8.28 10.00 -15.02
C VAL A 352 7.92 8.74 -14.24
N CYS A 353 7.60 8.87 -12.95
CA CYS A 353 7.30 7.74 -12.07
C CYS A 353 6.08 8.06 -11.19
N LEU A 354 5.34 7.02 -10.80
CA LEU A 354 4.12 7.15 -10.01
C LEU A 354 4.02 6.01 -8.98
N THR A 355 3.50 6.32 -7.79
CA THR A 355 3.09 5.32 -6.81
C THR A 355 1.79 5.73 -6.13
N MET A 356 0.97 4.75 -5.77
CA MET A 356 -0.25 4.90 -5.00
C MET A 356 -0.08 4.31 -3.61
N ALA A 357 -0.67 4.96 -2.61
CA ALA A 357 -0.67 4.49 -1.24
C ALA A 357 -2.05 4.65 -0.61
N ASP A 358 -2.62 3.55 -0.12
CA ASP A 358 -3.84 3.59 0.69
C ASP A 358 -3.63 4.39 1.99
N ARG A 359 -4.69 5.00 2.51
CA ARG A 359 -4.70 5.56 3.85
C ARG A 359 -4.72 4.40 4.83
N GLY A 360 -3.53 4.03 5.30
CA GLY A 360 -3.41 2.95 6.29
C GLY A 360 -4.23 3.31 7.51
N ARG A 361 -4.91 2.31 8.09
CA ARG A 361 -5.71 2.46 9.30
C ARG A 361 -5.04 3.47 10.23
N ASP A 362 -5.69 4.63 10.38
CA ASP A 362 -5.23 5.62 11.35
C ASP A 362 -5.17 4.87 12.68
N ARG A 363 -3.98 4.71 13.27
CA ARG A 363 -3.87 4.03 14.58
C ARG A 363 -4.69 4.75 15.67
N ARG A 364 -5.17 5.96 15.37
CA ARG A 364 -6.11 6.73 16.19
C ARG A 364 -7.56 6.21 16.12
N SER A 365 -7.95 5.50 15.06
CA SER A 365 -9.30 4.95 14.88
C SER A 365 -9.41 3.45 15.17
N GLU A 366 -8.32 2.76 15.52
CA GLU A 366 -8.42 1.40 16.06
C GLU A 366 -9.08 1.46 17.45
N PRO A 367 -10.00 0.52 17.78
CA PRO A 367 -10.57 0.45 19.11
C PRO A 367 -9.43 0.34 20.14
N ILE A 368 -9.57 1.05 21.26
CA ILE A 368 -8.53 1.24 22.28
C ILE A 368 -7.92 -0.11 22.70
N GLU A 369 -8.75 -1.14 22.85
CA GLU A 369 -8.36 -2.51 23.21
C GLU A 369 -7.36 -3.13 22.22
N VAL A 370 -7.58 -2.98 20.91
CA VAL A 370 -6.68 -3.54 19.87
C VAL A 370 -5.32 -2.83 19.90
N ARG A 371 -5.33 -1.52 20.11
CA ARG A 371 -4.11 -0.71 20.22
C ARG A 371 -3.30 -1.11 21.46
N MET A 372 -3.97 -1.27 22.60
CA MET A 372 -3.32 -1.66 23.86
C MET A 372 -2.80 -3.09 23.80
N SER A 373 -3.52 -4.02 23.16
CA SER A 373 -3.05 -5.39 22.93
C SER A 373 -1.74 -5.42 22.15
N LYS A 374 -1.65 -4.72 21.01
CA LYS A 374 -0.40 -4.65 20.23
C LYS A 374 0.76 -4.02 21.01
N THR A 375 0.46 -2.99 21.79
CA THR A 375 1.46 -2.29 22.62
C THR A 375 1.99 -3.22 23.71
N LEU A 376 1.10 -3.96 24.37
CA LEU A 376 1.43 -4.96 25.39
C LEU A 376 2.27 -6.10 24.81
N SER A 377 1.87 -6.67 23.67
CA SER A 377 2.66 -7.66 22.92
C SER A 377 4.09 -7.19 22.65
N TYR A 378 4.26 -5.95 22.19
CA TYR A 378 5.57 -5.40 21.88
C TYR A 378 6.44 -5.24 23.12
N ILE A 379 5.86 -4.68 24.20
CA ILE A 379 6.58 -4.49 25.47
C ILE A 379 7.05 -5.83 26.02
N LEU A 380 6.17 -6.83 26.10
CA LEU A 380 6.51 -8.14 26.66
C LEU A 380 7.55 -8.92 25.84
N ARG A 381 7.61 -8.75 24.51
CA ARG A 381 8.53 -9.49 23.64
C ARG A 381 9.88 -8.81 23.42
N HIS A 382 9.88 -7.48 23.31
CA HIS A 382 11.04 -6.74 22.83
C HIS A 382 11.34 -5.47 23.64
N GLY A 383 10.32 -4.91 24.31
CA GLY A 383 10.46 -3.68 25.07
C GLY A 383 10.90 -3.87 26.52
N ALA A 384 10.73 -5.06 27.09
CA ALA A 384 10.82 -5.24 28.54
C ALA A 384 12.17 -4.82 29.14
N ALA A 385 13.30 -5.22 28.55
CA ALA A 385 14.62 -4.77 28.99
C ALA A 385 14.84 -3.26 28.81
N LYS A 386 14.41 -2.70 27.67
CA LYS A 386 14.55 -1.26 27.35
C LYS A 386 13.68 -0.37 28.24
N GLU A 387 12.56 -0.90 28.70
CA GLU A 387 11.62 -0.22 29.60
C GLU A 387 11.92 -0.48 31.08
N GLY A 388 13.02 -1.18 31.40
CA GLY A 388 13.46 -1.47 32.77
C GLY A 388 12.50 -2.38 33.53
N LEU A 389 11.83 -3.31 32.86
CA LEU A 389 10.94 -4.28 33.48
C LEU A 389 11.74 -5.49 33.97
N ALA A 390 11.51 -5.91 35.21
CA ALA A 390 12.05 -7.14 35.75
C ALA A 390 11.33 -8.33 35.10
N ILE A 391 12.05 -9.07 34.26
CA ILE A 391 11.57 -10.29 33.62
C ILE A 391 12.11 -11.47 34.42
N ARG A 392 11.23 -12.35 34.87
CA ARG A 392 11.64 -13.63 35.47
C ARG A 392 12.23 -14.57 34.42
N SER A 393 13.01 -15.55 34.86
CA SER A 393 13.61 -16.57 33.98
C SER A 393 12.58 -17.38 33.17
N ASP A 394 11.35 -17.50 33.69
CA ASP A 394 10.19 -18.12 33.05
C ASP A 394 9.46 -17.21 32.04
N GLY A 395 9.94 -15.97 31.83
CA GLY A 395 9.43 -15.01 30.85
C GLY A 395 8.21 -14.20 31.30
N TYR A 396 7.85 -14.26 32.58
CA TYR A 396 6.74 -13.48 33.14
C TYR A 396 7.18 -12.09 33.60
N VAL A 397 6.29 -11.12 33.43
CA VAL A 397 6.43 -9.73 33.90
C VAL A 397 5.30 -9.42 34.87
N ARG A 398 5.62 -8.74 35.97
CA ARG A 398 4.64 -8.34 36.99
C ARG A 398 3.65 -7.35 36.38
N VAL A 399 2.35 -7.60 36.54
CA VAL A 399 1.29 -6.78 35.94
C VAL A 399 1.30 -5.36 36.48
N ALA A 400 1.54 -5.17 37.79
CA ALA A 400 1.63 -3.84 38.40
C ALA A 400 2.72 -2.96 37.74
N ASP A 401 3.93 -3.52 37.54
CA ASP A 401 5.05 -2.80 36.94
C ASP A 401 4.82 -2.51 35.46
N LEU A 402 4.03 -3.35 34.79
CA LEU A 402 3.63 -3.21 33.40
C LEU A 402 2.59 -2.10 33.22
N LEU A 403 1.55 -2.08 34.06
CA LEU A 403 0.47 -1.08 33.99
C LEU A 403 0.93 0.31 34.45
N ALA A 404 1.92 0.40 35.34
CA ALA A 404 2.52 1.68 35.74
C ALA A 404 3.23 2.42 34.59
N ARG A 405 3.38 1.80 33.40
CA ARG A 405 4.18 2.35 32.32
C ARG A 405 3.46 3.48 31.56
N PRO A 406 4.18 4.53 31.13
CA PRO A 406 3.61 5.66 30.40
C PRO A 406 2.81 5.27 29.15
N LYS A 407 3.22 4.18 28.48
CA LYS A 407 2.60 3.68 27.25
C LYS A 407 1.32 2.88 27.48
N LEU A 408 1.03 2.50 28.72
CA LEU A 408 -0.14 1.72 29.15
C LEU A 408 -0.98 2.47 30.20
N LYS A 409 -0.80 3.79 30.35
CA LYS A 409 -1.52 4.62 31.34
C LYS A 409 -3.04 4.54 31.23
N ASP A 410 -3.54 4.28 30.03
CA ASP A 410 -4.98 4.16 29.74
C ASP A 410 -5.48 2.71 29.89
N LEU A 411 -4.61 1.76 30.24
CA LEU A 411 -4.93 0.35 30.42
C LEU A 411 -4.95 0.01 31.91
N ASP A 412 -6.09 -0.50 32.38
CA ASP A 412 -6.29 -1.01 33.74
C ASP A 412 -6.30 -2.54 33.77
N LEU A 413 -6.41 -3.11 34.98
CA LEU A 413 -6.46 -4.56 35.15
C LEU A 413 -7.69 -5.20 34.45
N PRO A 414 -8.92 -4.68 34.58
CA PRO A 414 -10.07 -5.16 33.82
C PRO A 414 -9.87 -5.11 32.29
N GLY A 415 -9.33 -4.02 31.77
CA GLY A 415 -9.03 -3.85 30.35
C GLY A 415 -7.95 -4.83 29.87
N LEU A 416 -6.94 -5.10 30.71
CA LEU A 416 -5.93 -6.13 30.43
C LEU A 416 -6.57 -7.51 30.33
N VAL A 417 -7.45 -7.88 31.28
CA VAL A 417 -8.12 -9.18 31.27
C VAL A 417 -9.01 -9.31 30.03
N LYS A 418 -9.74 -8.25 29.65
CA LYS A 418 -10.54 -8.23 28.43
C LYS A 418 -9.69 -8.44 27.17
N ILE A 419 -8.51 -7.81 27.10
CA ILE A 419 -7.55 -8.03 26.01
C ILE A 419 -7.07 -9.48 25.95
N VAL A 420 -6.77 -10.08 27.10
CA VAL A 420 -6.33 -11.48 27.20
C VAL A 420 -7.45 -12.44 26.80
N GLN A 421 -8.69 -12.17 27.19
CA GLN A 421 -9.86 -13.00 26.88
C GLN A 421 -10.32 -12.87 25.41
N ALA A 422 -10.26 -11.67 24.83
CA ALA A 422 -10.64 -11.42 23.44
C ALA A 422 -9.62 -11.99 22.43
N ASP A 423 -8.47 -12.48 22.91
CA ASP A 423 -7.42 -13.04 22.05
C ASP A 423 -7.76 -14.46 21.59
N GLN A 424 -8.35 -14.56 20.40
CA GLN A 424 -8.62 -15.84 19.73
C GLN A 424 -7.36 -16.66 19.40
N LYS A 425 -6.14 -16.14 19.59
CA LYS A 425 -4.86 -16.76 19.17
C LYS A 425 -3.93 -17.21 20.31
N GLN A 426 -4.43 -17.32 21.55
CA GLN A 426 -3.64 -17.73 22.74
C GLN A 426 -2.24 -17.09 22.83
N ARG A 427 -2.12 -15.76 22.70
CA ARG A 427 -0.82 -15.05 22.71
C ARG A 427 -0.38 -14.60 24.09
N TYR A 428 -1.28 -14.59 25.07
CA TYR A 428 -0.98 -14.16 26.43
C TYR A 428 -1.40 -15.21 27.43
N ARG A 429 -0.60 -15.36 28.50
CA ARG A 429 -0.91 -16.22 29.63
C ARG A 429 -0.83 -15.40 30.91
N LEU A 430 -1.94 -15.33 31.64
CA LEU A 430 -2.01 -14.72 32.96
C LEU A 430 -1.76 -15.79 34.02
N GLY A 431 -1.07 -15.43 35.09
CA GLY A 431 -0.85 -16.32 36.22
C GLY A 431 -0.74 -15.58 37.54
N THR A 432 -0.95 -16.33 38.61
CA THR A 432 -0.92 -15.85 40.00
C THR A 432 0.20 -16.52 40.79
N GLN A 433 0.72 -15.79 41.76
CA GLN A 433 1.73 -16.25 42.72
C GLN A 433 1.21 -15.98 44.14
N LEU A 434 1.18 -17.01 44.99
CA LEU A 434 0.45 -17.01 46.27
C LEU A 434 1.30 -16.83 47.52
N SER A 435 2.60 -17.15 47.49
CA SER A 435 3.36 -17.34 48.75
C SER A 435 4.74 -16.69 48.80
N PHE A 436 5.51 -16.58 47.71
CA PHE A 436 6.88 -16.00 47.73
C PHE A 436 7.27 -15.36 46.39
N PRO A 437 8.17 -14.35 46.35
CA PRO A 437 8.60 -13.67 45.10
C PRO A 437 9.22 -14.59 44.06
N ASP A 438 9.87 -15.69 44.48
CA ASP A 438 10.52 -16.68 43.62
C ASP A 438 9.71 -17.97 43.44
N GLY A 439 8.49 -18.03 43.99
CA GLY A 439 7.60 -19.20 43.85
C GLY A 439 7.12 -19.46 42.42
N PRO A 440 6.56 -20.65 42.14
CA PRO A 440 5.99 -20.98 40.82
C PRO A 440 4.76 -20.12 40.51
N ILE A 441 4.61 -19.73 39.24
CA ILE A 441 3.44 -18.98 38.74
C ILE A 441 2.42 -19.97 38.19
N ILE A 442 1.22 -19.99 38.76
CA ILE A 442 0.14 -20.89 38.36
C ILE A 442 -0.74 -20.17 37.34
N ALA A 443 -1.02 -20.81 36.21
CA ALA A 443 -1.85 -20.23 35.17
C ALA A 443 -3.32 -20.17 35.62
N THR A 444 -3.91 -18.98 35.56
CA THR A 444 -5.32 -18.77 35.90
C THR A 444 -6.17 -18.94 34.64
N GLN A 445 -7.10 -19.89 34.64
CA GLN A 445 -8.04 -20.10 33.53
C GLN A 445 -9.32 -19.24 33.63
N GLY A 446 -9.48 -18.47 34.71
CA GLY A 446 -10.68 -17.66 34.99
C GLY A 446 -10.39 -16.39 35.79
N LEU A 447 -11.42 -15.56 35.99
CA LEU A 447 -11.41 -14.22 36.60
C LEU A 447 -11.28 -14.21 38.14
N ASP A 448 -11.12 -15.38 38.77
CA ASP A 448 -11.06 -15.48 40.23
C ASP A 448 -9.61 -15.31 40.70
N PHE A 449 -9.27 -14.06 41.03
CA PHE A 449 -7.99 -13.73 41.64
C PHE A 449 -8.13 -13.77 43.16
N PRO A 450 -7.32 -14.56 43.87
CA PRO A 450 -7.25 -14.48 45.33
C PRO A 450 -6.84 -13.07 45.75
N ASP A 451 -7.47 -12.47 46.76
CA ASP A 451 -7.27 -11.08 47.19
C ASP A 451 -5.81 -10.72 47.58
N GLN A 452 -4.94 -11.73 47.77
CA GLN A 452 -3.52 -11.56 48.09
C GLN A 452 -2.56 -12.03 46.98
N ALA A 453 -3.06 -12.39 45.79
CA ALA A 453 -2.22 -12.93 44.72
C ALA A 453 -1.47 -11.85 43.92
N ILE A 454 -0.16 -12.06 43.69
CA ILE A 454 0.63 -11.23 42.79
C ILE A 454 0.37 -11.69 41.35
N LEU A 455 -0.06 -10.75 40.49
CA LEU A 455 -0.40 -11.03 39.10
C LEU A 455 0.80 -10.88 38.17
N TRP A 456 0.93 -11.87 37.28
CA TRP A 456 1.99 -11.96 36.30
C TRP A 456 1.41 -12.23 34.91
N VAL A 457 1.99 -11.61 33.89
CA VAL A 457 1.60 -11.82 32.49
C VAL A 457 2.83 -12.18 31.66
N ARG A 458 2.67 -13.18 30.79
CA ARG A 458 3.66 -13.58 29.80
C ARG A 458 3.03 -13.52 28.41
N ALA A 459 3.80 -13.03 27.44
CA ALA A 459 3.48 -13.29 26.04
C ALA A 459 4.00 -14.69 25.68
N ASN A 460 3.15 -15.53 25.09
CA ASN A 460 3.60 -16.77 24.49
C ASN A 460 4.63 -16.42 23.42
N GLN A 461 5.87 -16.85 23.66
CA GLN A 461 6.91 -16.81 22.64
C GLN A 461 6.46 -17.81 21.59
N GLY A 462 5.89 -17.32 20.47
CA GLY A 462 5.82 -18.17 19.29
C GLY A 462 7.25 -18.61 18.99
N HIS A 463 7.47 -19.93 18.92
CA HIS A 463 8.76 -20.60 18.76
C HIS A 463 9.91 -19.66 18.36
N THR A 464 10.57 -19.07 19.35
CA THR A 464 11.93 -18.58 19.17
C THR A 464 12.80 -19.83 19.23
N LEU A 465 12.94 -20.50 18.08
CA LEU A 465 14.00 -21.48 17.88
C LEU A 465 15.31 -20.83 18.34
N LYS A 466 15.95 -21.44 19.33
CA LYS A 466 17.34 -21.11 19.62
C LYS A 466 18.13 -21.46 18.36
N VAL A 467 19.04 -20.57 17.96
CA VAL A 467 19.87 -20.73 16.76
C VAL A 467 20.62 -22.08 16.75
N ASP A 468 20.83 -22.65 17.94
CA ASP A 468 21.55 -23.91 18.16
C ASP A 468 20.72 -25.18 17.87
N GLU A 469 19.43 -25.07 17.53
CA GLU A 469 18.55 -26.22 17.19
C GLU A 469 18.27 -26.34 15.66
N LEU A 470 18.92 -25.52 14.83
CA LEU A 470 18.80 -25.62 13.37
C LEU A 470 19.73 -26.72 12.85
N GLU A 471 19.19 -27.92 12.59
CA GLU A 471 19.89 -28.94 11.79
C GLU A 471 20.23 -28.36 10.42
N LEU A 472 21.52 -28.12 10.16
CA LEU A 472 22.04 -27.79 8.84
C LEU A 472 22.12 -29.08 8.01
N LYS A 473 21.09 -29.37 7.23
CA LYS A 473 21.19 -30.33 6.11
C LYS A 473 21.27 -29.57 4.79
N PRO A 474 22.24 -29.89 3.91
CA PRO A 474 22.27 -29.34 2.57
C PRO A 474 21.08 -29.87 1.77
N VAL A 475 20.22 -28.96 1.30
CA VAL A 475 19.08 -29.27 0.44
C VAL A 475 19.61 -29.50 -0.98
N THR A 476 19.43 -30.70 -1.50
CA THR A 476 19.88 -31.11 -2.84
C THR A 476 18.73 -31.26 -3.85
N ASP A 477 17.48 -31.10 -3.41
CA ASP A 477 16.30 -31.17 -4.28
C ASP A 477 15.24 -30.10 -3.89
N PRO A 478 14.85 -29.19 -4.81
CA PRO A 478 13.91 -28.10 -4.54
C PRO A 478 12.43 -28.52 -4.43
N SER A 479 12.09 -29.78 -4.66
CA SER A 479 10.71 -30.28 -4.65
C SER A 479 10.14 -30.65 -3.27
N GLU A 480 10.99 -30.75 -2.23
CA GLU A 480 10.58 -31.24 -0.90
C GLU A 480 10.31 -30.15 0.16
N LEU A 481 10.18 -28.87 -0.19
CA LEU A 481 9.92 -27.83 0.83
C LEU A 481 8.47 -27.91 1.36
N PRO A 482 8.21 -28.33 2.62
CA PRO A 482 6.89 -28.24 3.20
C PRO A 482 6.52 -26.76 3.40
N CYS A 483 5.30 -26.43 3.00
CA CYS A 483 4.70 -25.10 3.00
C CYS A 483 4.48 -24.48 4.40
N VAL A 484 5.36 -24.62 5.39
CA VAL A 484 5.24 -23.86 6.65
C VAL A 484 6.62 -23.66 7.30
N VAL A 485 7.30 -22.55 6.98
CA VAL A 485 8.20 -21.86 7.93
C VAL A 485 8.12 -20.35 7.70
N HIS A 486 7.62 -19.64 8.72
CA HIS A 486 7.67 -18.19 8.85
C HIS A 486 9.07 -17.76 9.31
N GLY A 487 9.61 -16.72 8.66
CA GLY A 487 10.77 -16.00 9.15
C GLY A 487 12.11 -16.55 8.65
N THR A 488 12.82 -15.69 7.92
CA THR A 488 14.27 -15.71 7.71
C THR A 488 14.88 -17.03 7.22
N THR A 489 15.06 -17.13 5.91
CA THR A 489 16.25 -17.73 5.28
C THR A 489 16.19 -17.37 3.80
N PHE A 490 17.02 -16.40 3.40
CA PHE A 490 17.33 -16.14 2.00
C PHE A 490 18.73 -16.71 1.77
N ALA A 491 18.79 -17.96 1.31
CA ALA A 491 20.02 -18.59 0.87
C ALA A 491 19.88 -18.91 -0.63
N ALA A 492 20.99 -18.73 -1.34
CA ALA A 492 21.22 -18.88 -2.77
C ALA A 492 20.55 -17.81 -3.67
N TRP A 493 21.35 -16.82 -4.07
CA TRP A 493 21.09 -15.99 -5.24
C TRP A 493 22.09 -16.45 -6.30
N GLU A 494 21.69 -17.36 -7.17
CA GLU A 494 22.46 -17.65 -8.37
C GLU A 494 22.13 -16.60 -9.44
N SER A 495 23.16 -15.95 -9.96
CA SER A 495 23.03 -15.11 -11.14
C SER A 495 22.73 -16.03 -12.34
N ILE A 496 21.47 -16.09 -12.77
CA ILE A 496 21.12 -16.77 -14.01
C ILE A 496 21.28 -15.74 -15.13
N SER A 497 22.38 -15.85 -15.87
CA SER A 497 22.50 -15.23 -17.18
C SER A 497 21.64 -16.04 -18.16
N LEU A 498 20.61 -15.39 -18.73
CA LEU A 498 19.92 -15.90 -19.92
C LEU A 498 20.89 -15.95 -21.11
#